data_AF-A0A8J7JRS2-F1
#
_entry.id   AF-A0A8J7JRS2-F1
#
_cell.length_a   1.000
_cell.length_b   1.000
_cell.length_c   1.000
_cell.angle_alpha   90.00
_cell.angle_beta   90.00
_cell.angle_gamma   90.00
#
_symmetry.space_group_name_H-M   'P 1'
#
loop_
_entity.id
_entity.type
_entity.pdbx_description
1 polymer ?
#
loop_
_entity_poly.entity_id
_entity_poly.type
_entity_poly.pdbx_seq_one_letter_code
_entity_poly.pdbx_strand_id
1 'polypeptide(L)'
;MDDFIAEIKKAYLEEITILLAPKMVVFTIFFMLCIVSWSASEGLWGNLLAYKIVSFFDFSTGPISQVLVRDFLVGVIAAYLTHYSYQMVKDKWFNFVGHRINLEARINARIQESSHLRSENEAINLFIVKGVQKDIEDGEKKLYRYHSVGAFSMSILIASISAFIFSFSLGYSNGAWVFHRLDLLASFASLVIILFVQERATIYFLKRMMPLIVVESTLAGKGYNLIQ
;
A
#
# COMPACT_ATOMS: atom_id res chain seq x y z
N MET A 1 1.14 13.76 24.72
CA MET A 1 0.05 13.19 23.91
C MET A 1 0.42 13.14 22.44
N ASP A 2 0.90 14.25 21.86
CA ASP A 2 1.28 14.34 20.45
C ASP A 2 2.35 13.32 20.03
N ASP A 3 3.35 13.06 20.88
CA ASP A 3 4.39 12.05 20.61
C ASP A 3 3.83 10.63 20.48
N PHE A 4 2.80 10.30 21.26
CA PHE A 4 2.16 8.99 21.22
C PHE A 4 1.26 8.83 19.99
N ILE A 5 0.56 9.91 19.60
CA ILE A 5 -0.19 9.96 18.35
C ILE A 5 0.77 9.84 17.15
N ALA A 6 1.93 10.50 17.22
CA ALA A 6 2.97 10.38 16.21
C ALA A 6 3.54 8.95 16.14
N GLU A 7 3.69 8.26 17.27
CA GLU A 7 4.14 6.86 17.32
C GLU A 7 3.10 5.89 16.77
N ILE A 8 1.82 6.07 17.10
CA ILE A 8 0.71 5.30 16.50
C ILE A 8 0.65 5.53 14.98
N LYS A 9 0.81 6.78 14.55
CA LYS A 9 0.87 7.12 13.13
C LYS A 9 2.09 6.47 12.47
N LYS A 10 3.25 6.49 13.14
CA LYS A 10 4.49 5.86 12.67
C LYS A 10 4.32 4.35 12.52
N ALA A 11 3.69 3.66 13.47
CA ALA A 11 3.37 2.23 13.36
C ALA A 11 2.53 1.94 12.10
N TYR A 12 1.47 2.72 11.85
CA TYR A 12 0.69 2.59 10.62
C TYR A 12 1.48 2.90 9.33
N LEU A 13 2.43 3.85 9.39
CA LEU A 13 3.17 4.33 8.23
C LEU A 13 4.42 3.50 7.88
N GLU A 14 5.15 2.98 8.86
CA GLU A 14 6.46 2.29 8.67
C GLU A 14 6.34 0.83 8.25
N GLU A 15 5.20 0.16 8.42
CA GLU A 15 5.09 -1.29 8.14
C GLU A 15 5.24 -1.71 6.67
N ILE A 16 5.30 -0.76 5.72
CA ILE A 16 5.47 -1.07 4.28
C ILE A 16 6.94 -0.98 3.85
N THR A 17 7.79 -0.27 4.57
CA THR A 17 9.18 0.00 4.13
C THR A 17 10.11 -1.19 4.32
N ILE A 18 9.88 -2.06 5.32
CA ILE A 18 10.82 -3.15 5.68
C ILE A 18 10.88 -4.27 4.62
N LEU A 19 9.84 -4.43 3.79
CA LEU A 19 9.77 -5.41 2.69
C LEU A 19 9.76 -4.75 1.30
N LEU A 20 10.31 -3.53 1.21
CA LEU A 20 10.33 -2.76 -0.04
C LEU A 20 11.17 -3.45 -1.12
N ALA A 21 12.34 -3.97 -0.79
CA ALA A 21 13.30 -4.53 -1.76
C ALA A 21 12.71 -5.63 -2.67
N PRO A 22 12.09 -6.72 -2.15
CA PRO A 22 11.51 -7.75 -3.03
C PRO A 22 10.33 -7.21 -3.85
N LYS A 23 9.52 -6.30 -3.30
CA LYS A 23 8.40 -5.69 -4.04
C LYS A 23 8.88 -4.78 -5.17
N MET A 24 9.96 -4.05 -4.94
CA MET A 24 10.57 -3.21 -5.96
C MET A 24 10.99 -4.04 -7.16
N VAL A 25 11.62 -5.21 -6.96
CA VAL A 25 11.97 -6.12 -8.06
C VAL A 25 10.74 -6.56 -8.84
N VAL A 26 9.66 -6.97 -8.15
CA VAL A 26 8.40 -7.38 -8.79
C VAL A 26 7.80 -6.23 -9.61
N PHE A 27 7.75 -5.02 -9.05
CA PHE A 27 7.24 -3.84 -9.76
C PHE A 27 8.13 -3.47 -10.94
N THR A 28 9.45 -3.54 -10.81
CA THR A 28 10.37 -3.26 -11.91
C THR A 28 10.16 -4.26 -13.05
N ILE A 29 10.06 -5.56 -12.76
CA ILE A 29 9.74 -6.59 -13.77
C ILE A 29 8.38 -6.30 -14.41
N PHE A 30 7.36 -5.98 -13.61
CA PHE A 30 6.04 -5.63 -14.11
C PHE A 30 6.09 -4.44 -15.09
N PHE A 31 6.79 -3.36 -14.73
CA PHE A 31 6.92 -2.20 -15.60
C PHE A 31 7.73 -2.49 -16.87
N MET A 32 8.79 -3.30 -16.80
CA MET A 32 9.51 -3.75 -18.00
C MET A 32 8.56 -4.47 -18.97
N LEU A 33 7.74 -5.39 -18.45
CA LEU A 33 6.73 -6.08 -19.26
C LEU A 33 5.70 -5.11 -19.83
N CYS A 34 5.25 -4.12 -19.06
CA CYS A 34 4.34 -3.10 -19.56
C CYS A 34 4.93 -2.27 -20.70
N ILE A 35 6.21 -1.89 -20.59
CA ILE A 35 6.89 -1.10 -21.63
C ILE A 35 6.99 -1.89 -22.94
N VAL A 36 7.44 -3.15 -22.86
CA VAL A 36 7.56 -4.02 -24.04
C VAL A 36 6.21 -4.38 -24.64
N SER A 37 5.19 -4.53 -23.78
CA SER A 37 3.83 -4.88 -24.22
C SER A 37 3.05 -3.67 -24.72
N TRP A 38 3.53 -2.45 -24.55
CA TRP A 38 2.77 -1.30 -25.02
C TRP A 38 2.80 -1.20 -26.55
N SER A 39 1.62 -1.06 -27.16
CA SER A 39 1.51 -0.76 -28.58
C SER A 39 0.51 0.37 -28.84
N ALA A 40 0.78 1.17 -29.87
CA ALA A 40 -0.11 2.27 -30.26
C ALA A 40 -1.47 1.78 -30.78
N SER A 41 -1.54 0.56 -31.31
CA SER A 41 -2.77 -0.02 -31.88
C SER A 41 -3.68 -0.66 -30.84
N GLU A 42 -3.12 -1.29 -29.81
CA GLU A 42 -3.89 -2.11 -28.84
C GLU A 42 -3.79 -1.61 -27.38
N GLY A 43 -3.08 -0.50 -27.15
CA GLY A 43 -2.82 0.02 -25.82
C GLY A 43 -1.94 -0.94 -25.00
N LEU A 44 -1.87 -0.69 -23.68
CA LEU A 44 -1.11 -1.58 -22.80
C LEU A 44 -1.89 -2.88 -22.56
N TRP A 45 -3.11 -2.77 -22.03
CA TRP A 45 -3.83 -3.96 -21.57
C TRP A 45 -4.37 -4.82 -22.70
N GLY A 46 -4.72 -4.24 -23.86
CA GLY A 46 -5.16 -5.03 -25.02
C GLY A 46 -4.07 -6.00 -25.48
N ASN A 47 -2.84 -5.48 -25.65
CA ASN A 47 -1.70 -6.30 -26.07
C ASN A 47 -1.23 -7.25 -24.95
N LEU A 48 -1.25 -6.81 -23.68
CA LEU A 48 -0.85 -7.65 -22.55
C LEU A 48 -1.80 -8.86 -22.38
N LEU A 49 -3.09 -8.68 -22.62
CA LEU A 49 -4.09 -9.76 -22.63
C LEU A 49 -3.99 -10.69 -23.85
N ALA A 50 -3.35 -10.24 -24.93
CA ALA A 50 -3.15 -11.06 -26.13
C ALA A 50 -2.00 -12.09 -25.96
N TYR A 51 -1.08 -11.88 -25.01
CA TYR A 51 -0.01 -12.82 -24.74
C TYR A 51 -0.50 -14.11 -24.09
N LYS A 52 0.04 -15.25 -24.55
CA LYS A 52 -0.12 -16.53 -23.87
C LYS A 52 0.77 -16.56 -22.63
N ILE A 53 0.30 -17.12 -21.52
CA ILE A 53 1.10 -17.19 -20.27
C ILE A 53 2.48 -17.83 -20.51
N VAL A 54 2.54 -18.87 -21.35
CA VAL A 54 3.79 -19.57 -21.69
C VAL A 54 4.81 -18.66 -22.38
N SER A 55 4.38 -17.67 -23.16
CA SER A 55 5.32 -16.77 -23.86
C SER A 55 6.09 -15.85 -22.91
N PHE A 56 5.58 -15.59 -21.70
CA PHE A 56 6.34 -14.84 -20.69
C PHE A 56 7.58 -15.60 -20.20
N PHE A 57 7.61 -16.92 -20.32
CA PHE A 57 8.72 -17.76 -19.89
C PHE A 57 9.63 -18.19 -21.07
N ASP A 58 9.36 -17.70 -22.28
CA ASP A 58 10.25 -17.89 -23.42
C ASP A 58 11.32 -16.79 -23.42
N PHE A 59 12.52 -17.16 -22.97
CA PHE A 59 13.68 -16.25 -22.92
C PHE A 59 14.35 -16.01 -24.29
N SER A 60 13.89 -16.68 -25.35
CA SER A 60 14.44 -16.53 -26.70
C SER A 60 13.62 -15.58 -27.57
N THR A 61 12.29 -15.68 -27.52
CA THR A 61 11.40 -14.86 -28.37
C THR A 61 10.30 -14.13 -27.60
N GLY A 62 10.12 -14.45 -26.31
CA GLY A 62 9.06 -13.89 -25.47
C GLY A 62 9.32 -12.43 -25.04
N PRO A 63 8.35 -11.80 -24.37
CA PRO A 63 8.43 -10.38 -23.97
C PRO A 63 9.67 -10.06 -23.13
N ILE A 64 10.12 -10.98 -22.27
CA ILE A 64 11.31 -10.79 -21.44
C ILE A 64 12.57 -10.65 -22.28
N SER A 65 12.68 -11.39 -23.39
CA SER A 65 13.85 -11.34 -24.29
C SER A 65 14.00 -10.00 -25.01
N GLN A 66 12.90 -9.24 -25.12
CA GLN A 66 12.83 -7.96 -25.83
C GLN A 66 13.14 -6.76 -24.92
N VAL A 67 13.26 -7.00 -23.60
CA VAL A 67 13.55 -5.94 -22.63
C VAL A 67 14.96 -5.40 -22.82
N LEU A 68 15.06 -4.09 -23.01
CA LEU A 68 16.34 -3.38 -23.09
C LEU A 68 16.74 -2.81 -21.72
N VAL A 69 18.02 -2.47 -21.56
CA VAL A 69 18.55 -1.81 -20.35
C VAL A 69 17.82 -0.51 -20.04
N ARG A 70 17.38 0.25 -21.06
CA ARG A 70 16.58 1.46 -20.85
C ARG A 70 15.24 1.15 -20.19
N ASP A 71 14.62 0.03 -20.52
CA ASP A 71 13.31 -0.37 -20.00
C ASP A 71 13.46 -0.83 -18.54
N PHE A 72 14.59 -1.46 -18.20
CA PHE A 72 14.98 -1.73 -16.82
C PHE A 72 15.09 -0.43 -16.01
N LEU A 73 15.81 0.58 -16.50
CA LEU A 73 15.98 1.86 -15.79
C LEU A 73 14.65 2.60 -15.59
N VAL A 74 13.81 2.64 -16.64
CA VAL A 74 12.46 3.22 -16.54
C VAL A 74 11.61 2.42 -15.55
N GLY A 75 11.72 1.09 -15.55
CA GLY A 75 11.03 0.21 -14.60
C GLY A 75 11.44 0.44 -13.14
N VAL A 76 12.72 0.73 -12.87
CA VAL A 76 13.20 1.08 -11.52
C VAL A 76 12.58 2.41 -11.07
N ILE A 77 12.58 3.42 -11.96
CA ILE A 77 11.99 4.74 -11.68
C ILE A 77 10.48 4.60 -11.42
N ALA A 78 9.77 3.84 -12.24
CA ALA A 78 8.34 3.61 -12.09
C ALA A 78 7.98 2.81 -10.81
N ALA A 79 8.81 1.84 -10.43
CA ALA A 79 8.67 1.13 -9.16
C ALA A 79 8.85 2.08 -7.95
N TYR A 80 9.84 2.97 -8.02
CA TYR A 80 10.05 3.97 -6.98
C TYR A 80 8.88 4.96 -6.90
N LEU A 81 8.40 5.42 -8.06
CA LEU A 81 7.23 6.30 -8.14
C LEU A 81 5.98 5.62 -7.57
N THR A 82 5.80 4.32 -7.81
CA THR A 82 4.71 3.52 -7.23
C THR A 82 4.77 3.53 -5.72
N HIS A 83 5.94 3.24 -5.15
CA HIS A 83 6.13 3.28 -3.71
C HIS A 83 5.84 4.66 -3.13
N TYR A 84 6.48 5.70 -3.67
CA TYR A 84 6.33 7.07 -3.21
C TYR A 84 4.88 7.54 -3.26
N SER A 85 4.21 7.33 -4.40
CA SER A 85 2.83 7.77 -4.59
C SER A 85 1.86 7.00 -3.69
N TYR A 86 2.08 5.70 -3.50
CA TYR A 86 1.26 4.91 -2.58
C TYR A 86 1.41 5.36 -1.12
N GLN A 87 2.64 5.65 -0.68
CA GLN A 87 2.89 6.19 0.67
C GLN A 87 2.21 7.54 0.88
N MET A 88 2.27 8.42 -0.13
CA MET A 88 1.60 9.71 -0.10
C MET A 88 0.07 9.58 0.01
N VAL A 89 -0.53 8.64 -0.74
CA VAL A 89 -1.97 8.36 -0.62
C VAL A 89 -2.31 7.83 0.77
N LYS A 90 -1.50 6.90 1.31
CA LYS A 90 -1.69 6.33 2.64
C LYS A 90 -1.67 7.39 3.74
N ASP A 91 -0.65 8.27 3.74
CA ASP A 91 -0.54 9.34 4.74
C ASP A 91 -1.69 10.33 4.63
N LYS A 92 -2.02 10.81 3.41
CA LYS A 92 -3.14 11.73 3.21
C LYS A 92 -4.47 11.12 3.65
N TRP A 93 -4.72 9.85 3.32
CA TRP A 93 -5.94 9.16 3.72
C TRP A 93 -6.04 9.00 5.23
N PHE A 94 -4.95 8.58 5.87
CA PHE A 94 -4.91 8.42 7.32
C PHE A 94 -5.16 9.75 8.05
N ASN A 95 -4.52 10.84 7.61
CA ASN A 95 -4.72 12.16 8.19
C ASN A 95 -6.17 12.64 8.00
N PHE A 96 -6.75 12.43 6.82
CA PHE A 96 -8.13 12.78 6.54
C PHE A 96 -9.12 12.03 7.46
N VAL A 97 -8.96 10.71 7.59
CA VAL A 97 -9.82 9.88 8.43
C VAL A 97 -9.58 10.16 9.92
N GLY A 98 -8.32 10.32 10.33
CA GLY A 98 -7.94 10.63 11.71
C GLY A 98 -8.53 11.95 12.19
N HIS A 99 -8.56 12.98 11.33
CA HIS A 99 -9.20 14.24 11.63
C HIS A 99 -10.73 14.11 11.77
N ARG A 100 -11.38 13.33 10.89
CA ARG A 100 -12.84 13.10 10.97
C ARG A 100 -13.28 12.34 12.21
N ILE A 101 -12.45 11.44 12.71
CA ILE A 101 -12.82 10.51 13.80
C ILE A 101 -12.44 11.06 15.18
N ASN A 102 -11.74 12.20 15.26
CA ASN A 102 -11.09 12.72 16.47
C ASN A 102 -10.23 11.61 17.11
N LEU A 103 -9.16 11.24 16.40
CA LEU A 103 -8.25 10.16 16.79
C LEU A 103 -7.79 10.29 18.26
N GLU A 104 -7.48 11.50 18.69
CA GLU A 104 -7.04 11.83 20.04
C GLU A 104 -8.09 11.45 21.10
N ALA A 105 -9.34 11.86 20.92
CA ALA A 105 -10.42 11.49 21.84
C ALA A 105 -10.60 9.96 21.96
N ARG A 106 -10.44 9.23 20.84
CA ARG A 106 -10.50 7.76 20.86
C ARG A 106 -9.33 7.11 21.57
N ILE A 107 -8.12 7.63 21.38
CA ILE A 107 -6.93 7.13 22.07
C ILE A 107 -7.07 7.37 23.56
N ASN A 108 -7.51 8.56 23.97
CA ASN A 108 -7.74 8.91 25.38
C ASN A 108 -8.78 8.02 26.06
N ALA A 109 -9.91 7.75 25.39
CA ALA A 109 -10.93 6.85 25.90
C ALA A 109 -10.37 5.42 26.12
N ARG A 110 -9.53 4.93 25.20
CA ARG A 110 -8.91 3.60 25.33
C ARG A 110 -7.83 3.54 26.38
N ILE A 111 -7.04 4.61 26.55
CA ILE A 111 -6.07 4.72 27.64
C ILE A 111 -6.79 4.61 28.97
N GLN A 112 -7.86 5.38 29.17
CA GLN A 112 -8.67 5.34 30.40
C GLN A 112 -9.25 3.95 30.67
N GLU A 113 -9.79 3.28 29.65
CA GLU A 113 -10.30 1.91 29.79
C GLU A 113 -9.19 0.91 30.14
N SER A 114 -8.01 1.05 29.54
CA SER A 114 -6.87 0.14 29.73
C SER A 114 -6.13 0.35 31.05
N SER A 115 -6.11 1.56 31.59
CA SER A 115 -5.41 1.86 32.85
C SER A 115 -6.06 1.14 34.04
N HIS A 116 -7.37 0.89 33.99
CA HIS A 116 -8.09 0.08 34.98
C HIS A 116 -7.72 -1.41 34.95
N LEU A 117 -7.09 -1.89 33.86
CA LEU A 117 -6.67 -3.29 33.71
C LEU A 117 -5.23 -3.53 34.21
N ARG A 118 -4.51 -2.47 34.59
CA ARG A 118 -3.13 -2.58 35.09
C ARG A 118 -3.14 -3.20 36.49
N SER A 119 -2.55 -4.38 36.62
CA SER A 119 -2.36 -5.02 37.93
C SER A 119 -1.17 -4.38 38.67
N GLU A 120 -1.21 -4.37 40.00
CA GLU A 120 -0.01 -4.07 40.82
C GLU A 120 1.09 -5.11 40.62
N ASN A 121 0.75 -6.30 40.11
CA ASN A 121 1.71 -7.36 39.81
C ASN A 121 2.31 -7.19 38.41
N GLU A 122 3.57 -6.76 38.37
CA GLU A 122 4.32 -6.50 37.14
C GLU A 122 4.53 -7.77 36.28
N ALA A 123 4.65 -8.94 36.89
CA ALA A 123 4.78 -10.20 36.16
C ALA A 123 3.50 -10.56 35.39
N ILE A 124 2.33 -10.23 35.93
CA ILE A 124 1.03 -10.41 35.26
C ILE A 124 0.91 -9.45 34.07
N ASN A 125 1.31 -8.18 34.25
CA ASN A 125 1.31 -7.20 33.17
C ASN A 125 2.24 -7.62 32.03
N LEU A 126 3.45 -8.11 32.34
CA LEU A 126 4.40 -8.60 31.33
C LEU A 126 3.88 -9.84 30.57
N PHE A 127 3.17 -10.74 31.25
CA PHE A 127 2.56 -11.91 30.59
C PHE A 127 1.47 -11.48 29.61
N ILE A 128 0.61 -10.53 30.01
CA ILE A 128 -0.44 -9.97 29.14
C ILE A 128 0.18 -9.23 27.95
N VAL A 129 1.22 -8.42 28.17
CA VAL A 129 1.95 -7.71 27.10
C VAL A 129 2.48 -8.69 26.05
N LYS A 130 3.09 -9.81 26.45
CA LYS A 130 3.56 -10.83 25.49
C LYS A 130 2.43 -11.44 24.66
N GLY A 131 1.25 -11.64 25.26
CA GLY A 131 0.06 -12.10 24.53
C GLY A 131 -0.42 -11.07 23.51
N VAL A 132 -0.49 -9.80 23.92
CA VAL A 132 -0.88 -8.66 23.08
C VAL A 132 0.11 -8.45 21.93
N GLN A 133 1.41 -8.61 22.15
CA GLN A 133 2.44 -8.50 21.12
C GLN A 133 2.21 -9.47 19.96
N LYS A 134 1.87 -10.73 20.27
CA LYS A 134 1.56 -11.72 19.24
C LYS A 134 0.32 -11.32 18.42
N ASP A 135 -0.70 -10.79 19.08
CA ASP A 135 -1.92 -10.31 18.39
C ASP A 135 -1.65 -9.06 17.54
N ILE A 136 -0.72 -8.21 17.95
CA ILE A 136 -0.21 -7.08 17.16
C ILE A 136 0.49 -7.61 15.92
N GLU A 137 1.47 -8.50 16.05
CA GLU A 137 2.20 -9.10 14.91
C GLU A 137 1.27 -9.75 13.87
N ASP A 138 0.24 -10.46 14.33
CA ASP A 138 -0.76 -11.05 13.41
C ASP A 138 -1.66 -9.99 12.77
N GLY A 139 -1.91 -8.89 13.48
CA GLY A 139 -2.55 -7.69 12.96
C GLY A 139 -1.74 -7.01 11.85
N GLU A 140 -0.44 -6.82 12.09
CA GLU A 140 0.52 -6.24 11.13
C GLU A 140 0.55 -7.05 9.83
N LYS A 141 0.63 -8.39 9.92
CA LYS A 141 0.58 -9.27 8.74
C LYS A 141 -0.67 -9.05 7.90
N LYS A 142 -1.82 -8.80 8.54
CA LYS A 142 -3.08 -8.54 7.84
C LYS A 142 -3.10 -7.14 7.22
N LEU A 143 -2.62 -6.14 7.94
CA LEU A 143 -2.49 -4.77 7.44
C LEU A 143 -1.55 -4.70 6.23
N TYR A 144 -0.43 -5.43 6.31
CA TYR A 144 0.51 -5.62 5.22
C TYR A 144 -0.13 -6.23 3.97
N ARG A 145 -1.00 -7.24 4.12
CA ARG A 145 -1.71 -7.84 2.97
C ARG A 145 -2.61 -6.81 2.28
N TYR A 146 -3.36 -6.00 3.03
CA TYR A 146 -4.15 -4.92 2.45
C TYR A 146 -3.26 -3.95 1.67
N HIS A 147 -2.19 -3.47 2.30
CA HIS A 147 -1.31 -2.50 1.65
C HIS A 147 -0.53 -3.06 0.47
N SER A 148 -0.25 -4.36 0.44
CA SER A 148 0.38 -5.02 -0.70
C SER A 148 -0.55 -5.04 -1.92
N VAL A 149 -1.84 -5.31 -1.72
CA VAL A 149 -2.86 -5.21 -2.78
C VAL A 149 -2.95 -3.77 -3.26
N GLY A 150 -3.01 -2.80 -2.35
CA GLY A 150 -3.07 -1.38 -2.71
C GLY A 150 -1.85 -0.90 -3.51
N ALA A 151 -0.64 -1.32 -3.12
CA ALA A 151 0.59 -0.96 -3.83
C ALA A 151 0.64 -1.58 -5.24
N PHE A 152 0.17 -2.81 -5.41
CA PHE A 152 0.06 -3.45 -6.72
C PHE A 152 -1.02 -2.77 -7.60
N SER A 153 -2.15 -2.39 -7.02
CA SER A 153 -3.14 -1.56 -7.74
C SER A 153 -2.56 -0.19 -8.12
N MET A 154 -1.66 0.38 -7.31
CA MET A 154 -0.96 1.61 -7.66
C MET A 154 0.00 1.43 -8.84
N SER A 155 0.70 0.30 -8.97
CA SER A 155 1.53 0.05 -10.15
C SER A 155 0.70 -0.10 -11.42
N ILE A 156 -0.46 -0.78 -11.34
CA ILE A 156 -1.42 -0.87 -12.44
C ILE A 156 -1.92 0.53 -12.81
N LEU A 157 -2.28 1.35 -11.83
CA LEU A 157 -2.74 2.73 -12.07
C LEU A 157 -1.68 3.55 -12.82
N ILE A 158 -0.44 3.53 -12.33
CA ILE A 158 0.67 4.27 -12.96
C ILE A 158 0.91 3.77 -14.38
N ALA A 159 1.01 2.45 -14.60
CA ALA A 159 1.22 1.89 -15.94
C ALA A 159 0.10 2.29 -16.91
N SER A 160 -1.15 2.20 -16.46
CA SER A 160 -2.34 2.50 -17.26
C SER A 160 -2.45 3.99 -17.62
N ILE A 161 -2.19 4.87 -16.64
CA ILE A 161 -2.19 6.32 -16.88
C ILE A 161 -1.04 6.72 -17.82
N SER A 162 0.15 6.17 -17.61
CA SER A 162 1.30 6.44 -18.49
C SER A 162 1.04 5.99 -19.93
N ALA A 163 0.46 4.79 -20.12
CA ALA A 163 0.06 4.29 -21.43
C ALA A 163 -0.99 5.19 -22.10
N PHE A 164 -1.99 5.65 -21.33
CA PHE A 164 -3.02 6.55 -21.81
C PHE A 164 -2.47 7.92 -22.23
N ILE A 165 -1.63 8.54 -21.38
CA ILE A 165 -1.00 9.85 -21.66
C ILE A 165 -0.11 9.78 -22.90
N PHE A 166 0.71 8.72 -23.01
CA PHE A 166 1.63 8.56 -24.14
C PHE A 166 0.88 8.39 -25.46
N SER A 167 -0.23 7.62 -25.43
CA SER A 167 -1.10 7.44 -26.59
C SER A 167 -1.75 8.75 -27.04
N PHE A 168 -2.18 9.59 -26.10
CA PHE A 168 -2.75 10.91 -26.41
C PHE A 168 -1.70 11.88 -26.98
N SER A 169 -0.47 11.87 -26.43
CA SER A 169 0.63 12.75 -26.87
C SER A 169 1.10 12.48 -28.30
N LEU A 170 0.92 11.26 -28.81
CA LEU A 170 1.33 10.88 -30.17
C LEU A 170 0.26 11.16 -31.24
N GLY A 171 -0.87 11.78 -30.87
CA GLY A 171 -1.85 12.31 -31.83
C GLY A 171 -2.64 11.25 -32.60
N TYR A 172 -2.73 10.01 -32.09
CA TYR A 172 -3.47 8.94 -32.76
C TYR A 172 -4.97 9.23 -32.79
N SER A 173 -5.54 9.32 -34.01
CA SER A 173 -6.92 9.72 -34.26
C SER A 173 -7.88 8.52 -34.41
N ASN A 174 -9.09 8.72 -33.89
CA ASN A 174 -10.40 8.05 -34.06
C ASN A 174 -10.54 6.50 -34.09
N GLY A 175 -9.57 5.71 -34.57
CA GLY A 175 -9.66 4.24 -34.64
C GLY A 175 -9.15 3.49 -33.39
N ALA A 176 -8.12 4.01 -32.73
CA ALA A 176 -7.48 3.38 -31.56
C ALA A 176 -8.25 3.61 -30.23
N TRP A 177 -9.32 4.40 -30.26
CA TRP A 177 -10.09 4.79 -29.07
C TRP A 177 -10.68 3.62 -28.28
N VAL A 178 -10.96 2.48 -28.93
CA VAL A 178 -11.54 1.31 -28.25
C VAL A 178 -10.53 0.67 -27.29
N PHE A 179 -9.26 0.60 -27.67
CA PHE A 179 -8.22 -0.02 -26.86
C PHE A 179 -7.74 0.88 -25.72
N HIS A 180 -7.73 2.20 -25.93
CA HIS A 180 -7.48 3.18 -24.86
C HIS A 180 -8.56 3.19 -23.77
N ARG A 181 -9.77 2.64 -24.03
CA ARG A 181 -10.79 2.44 -22.99
C ARG A 181 -10.38 1.39 -21.98
N LEU A 182 -9.61 0.37 -22.37
CA LEU A 182 -9.12 -0.65 -21.42
C LEU A 182 -8.10 -0.05 -20.46
N ASP A 183 -7.18 0.79 -20.95
CA ASP A 183 -6.24 1.54 -20.11
C ASP A 183 -6.96 2.49 -19.15
N LEU A 184 -8.00 3.19 -19.63
CA LEU A 184 -8.81 4.06 -18.77
C LEU A 184 -9.65 3.27 -17.76
N LEU A 185 -10.25 2.15 -18.16
CA LEU A 185 -11.00 1.26 -17.28
C LEU A 185 -10.10 0.66 -16.20
N ALA A 186 -8.91 0.17 -16.56
CA ALA A 186 -7.92 -0.36 -15.63
C ALA A 186 -7.45 0.72 -14.64
N SER A 187 -7.25 1.96 -15.12
CA SER A 187 -6.94 3.11 -14.27
C SER A 187 -8.05 3.37 -13.26
N PHE A 188 -9.31 3.45 -13.72
CA PHE A 188 -10.46 3.70 -12.84
C PHE A 188 -10.67 2.56 -11.82
N ALA A 189 -10.62 1.31 -12.27
CA ALA A 189 -10.75 0.14 -11.41
C ALA A 189 -9.65 0.11 -10.34
N SER A 190 -8.41 0.41 -10.73
CA SER A 190 -7.28 0.49 -9.78
C SER A 190 -7.47 1.59 -8.75
N LEU A 191 -7.95 2.76 -9.16
CA LEU A 191 -8.25 3.85 -8.24
C LEU A 191 -9.31 3.44 -7.20
N VAL A 192 -10.39 2.80 -7.64
CA VAL A 192 -11.44 2.28 -6.74
C VAL A 192 -10.87 1.26 -5.75
N ILE A 193 -10.03 0.33 -6.22
CA ILE A 193 -9.38 -0.66 -5.35
C ILE A 193 -8.46 0.02 -4.33
N ILE A 194 -7.65 1.01 -4.75
CA ILE A 194 -6.76 1.75 -3.84
C ILE A 194 -7.58 2.41 -2.73
N LEU A 195 -8.65 3.15 -3.08
CA LEU A 195 -9.50 3.82 -2.11
C LEU A 195 -10.17 2.81 -1.16
N PHE A 196 -10.70 1.71 -1.69
CA PHE A 196 -11.31 0.65 -0.89
C PHE A 196 -10.30 0.01 0.07
N VAL A 197 -9.08 -0.26 -0.39
CA VAL A 197 -7.99 -0.80 0.43
C VAL A 197 -7.61 0.17 1.54
N GLN A 198 -7.45 1.45 1.23
CA GLN A 198 -7.09 2.46 2.24
C GLN A 198 -8.18 2.57 3.32
N GLU A 199 -9.44 2.57 2.92
CA GLU A 199 -10.56 2.59 3.87
C GLU A 199 -10.56 1.35 4.78
N ARG A 200 -10.43 0.15 4.19
CA ARG A 200 -10.42 -1.11 4.95
C ARG A 200 -9.20 -1.21 5.88
N ALA A 201 -8.02 -0.82 5.41
CA ALA A 201 -6.79 -0.81 6.19
C ALA A 201 -6.91 0.17 7.37
N THR A 202 -7.39 1.39 7.12
CA THR A 202 -7.56 2.40 8.17
C THR A 202 -8.59 1.97 9.21
N ILE A 203 -9.76 1.48 8.79
CA ILE A 203 -10.78 0.98 9.72
C ILE A 203 -10.24 -0.19 10.55
N TYR A 204 -9.53 -1.12 9.90
CA TYR A 204 -8.94 -2.28 10.57
C TYR A 204 -7.93 -1.84 11.63
N PHE A 205 -7.02 -0.94 11.27
CA PHE A 205 -6.03 -0.37 12.19
C PHE A 205 -6.71 0.31 13.38
N LEU A 206 -7.65 1.21 13.14
CA LEU A 206 -8.34 1.97 14.19
C LEU A 206 -9.19 1.08 15.12
N LYS A 207 -9.83 0.04 14.59
CA LYS A 207 -10.73 -0.81 15.39
C LYS A 207 -10.01 -1.94 16.12
N ARG A 208 -8.91 -2.46 15.56
CA ARG A 208 -8.28 -3.68 16.06
C ARG A 208 -6.83 -3.48 16.50
N MET A 209 -6.00 -2.78 15.73
CA MET A 209 -4.59 -2.63 16.08
C MET A 209 -4.35 -1.52 17.09
N MET A 210 -4.94 -0.35 16.87
CA MET A 210 -4.77 0.81 17.76
C MET A 210 -5.11 0.48 19.23
N PRO A 211 -6.21 -0.23 19.56
CA PRO A 211 -6.46 -0.62 20.94
C PRO A 211 -5.38 -1.54 21.52
N LEU A 212 -4.85 -2.48 20.74
CA LEU A 212 -3.80 -3.39 21.19
C LEU A 212 -2.49 -2.64 21.45
N ILE A 213 -2.11 -1.73 20.56
CA ILE A 213 -0.92 -0.87 20.72
C ILE A 213 -1.04 0.01 21.97
N VAL A 214 -2.24 0.56 22.23
CA VAL A 214 -2.52 1.33 23.44
C VAL A 214 -2.39 0.45 24.69
N VAL A 215 -2.98 -0.75 24.69
CA VAL A 215 -2.89 -1.68 25.83
C VAL A 215 -1.44 -2.10 26.08
N GLU A 216 -0.69 -2.45 25.04
CA GLU A 216 0.74 -2.80 25.14
C GLU A 216 1.53 -1.64 25.77
N SER A 217 1.32 -0.42 25.27
CA SER A 217 2.02 0.78 25.74
C SER A 217 1.68 1.12 27.19
N THR A 218 0.40 1.04 27.57
CA THR A 218 -0.07 1.30 28.94
C THR A 218 0.43 0.25 29.93
N LEU A 219 0.39 -1.05 29.57
CA LEU A 219 0.78 -2.15 30.45
C LEU A 219 2.31 -2.30 30.57
N ALA A 220 3.05 -2.01 29.50
CA ALA A 220 4.52 -2.03 29.52
C ALA A 220 5.13 -0.86 30.31
N GLY A 221 4.30 0.06 30.83
CA GLY A 221 4.77 1.20 31.61
C GLY A 221 5.62 2.17 30.80
N LYS A 222 5.50 2.18 29.46
CA LYS A 222 6.03 3.26 28.63
C LYS A 222 5.27 4.52 29.02
N GLY A 223 5.85 5.28 29.96
CA GLY A 223 5.29 6.49 30.51
C GLY A 223 5.26 7.58 29.44
N TYR A 224 4.24 7.56 28.59
CA TYR A 224 3.80 8.81 27.99
C TYR A 224 3.21 9.63 29.14
N ASN A 225 3.62 10.87 29.30
CA ASN A 225 2.94 11.82 30.19
C ASN A 225 1.51 12.01 29.64
N LEU A 226 0.61 11.11 30.06
CA LEU A 226 -0.80 11.03 29.65
C LEU A 226 -1.70 11.81 30.62
N ILE A 227 -1.10 12.50 31.58
CA ILE A 227 -1.76 13.40 32.50
C ILE A 227 -0.92 14.67 32.57
N GLN A 228 -1.23 15.62 31.69
CA GLN A 228 -1.24 17.05 31.99
C GLN A 228 -2.45 17.65 31.31
#